data_AF-A0A1F8MID4-F1
#
_entry.id   AF-A0A1F8MID4-F1
#
_cell.length_a   1.000
_cell.length_b   1.000
_cell.length_c   1.000
_cell.angle_alpha   90.00
_cell.angle_beta   90.00
_cell.angle_gamma   90.00
#
_symmetry.space_group_name_H-M   'P 1'
#
loop_
_entity.id
_entity.type
_entity.pdbx_description
1 polymer ?
#
loop_
_entity_poly.entity_id
_entity_poly.type
_entity_poly.pdbx_seq_one_letter_code
_entity_poly.pdbx_strand_id
1 'polypeptide(L)' 'MIKTVIRIKNDMVMVFDENGKEMPRYQGYYSEVKDKIIEDAQSGSIFNHWFGYSLKPVAVGPERW' A
#
# COMPACT_ATOMS: atom_id res chain seq x y z
N MET A 1 3.51 12.27 -3.46
CA MET A 1 3.06 11.21 -4.41
C MET A 1 2.86 9.89 -3.67
N ILE A 2 1.92 9.00 -4.04
CA ILE A 2 1.89 7.64 -3.45
C ILE A 2 3.16 6.90 -3.87
N LYS A 3 4.02 6.52 -2.93
CA LYS A 3 5.27 5.81 -3.24
C LYS A 3 5.23 4.35 -2.85
N THR A 4 4.81 4.06 -1.62
CA THR A 4 4.81 2.70 -1.08
C THR A 4 3.46 2.42 -0.46
N VAL A 5 2.85 1.32 -0.86
CA VAL A 5 1.59 0.83 -0.32
C VAL A 5 1.84 -0.56 0.27
N ILE A 6 1.42 -0.77 1.51
CA ILE A 6 1.63 -2.03 2.23
C ILE A 6 0.28 -2.49 2.78
N ARG A 7 -0.22 -3.62 2.29
CA ARG A 7 -1.35 -4.33 2.91
C ARG A 7 -0.80 -5.34 3.90
N ILE A 8 -1.30 -5.31 5.13
CA ILE A 8 -0.87 -6.21 6.21
C ILE A 8 -1.92 -7.28 6.51
N LYS A 9 -1.57 -8.27 7.34
CA LYS A 9 -2.35 -9.50 7.55
C LYS A 9 -3.81 -9.29 7.98
N ASN A 10 -4.12 -8.21 8.69
CA ASN A 10 -5.48 -7.87 9.12
C ASN A 10 -6.22 -6.97 8.11
N ASP A 11 -5.80 -6.99 6.84
CA ASP A 11 -6.32 -6.18 5.75
C ASP A 11 -6.21 -4.67 5.94
N MET A 12 -5.43 -4.20 6.91
CA MET A 12 -5.09 -2.79 7.01
C MET A 12 -4.07 -2.41 5.93
N VAL A 13 -4.15 -1.16 5.48
CA VAL A 13 -3.26 -0.58 4.49
C VAL A 13 -2.51 0.61 5.07
N MET A 14 -1.19 0.60 4.89
CA MET A 14 -0.29 1.71 5.18
C MET A 14 0.21 2.29 3.86
N VAL A 15 0.17 3.61 3.72
CA VAL A 15 0.60 4.32 2.51
C VAL A 15 1.60 5.40 2.87
N PHE A 16 2.71 5.41 2.13
CA PHE A 16 3.81 6.35 2.32
C PHE A 16 4.06 7.14 1.04
N ASP A 17 4.44 8.40 1.21
CA ASP A 17 4.90 9.24 0.12
C ASP A 17 6.38 8.99 -0.24
N GLU A 18 6.89 9.74 -1.21
CA GLU A 18 8.27 9.65 -1.70
C GLU A 18 9.33 9.96 -0.64
N ASN A 19 8.97 10.68 0.43
CA ASN A 19 9.85 11.01 1.54
C ASN A 19 9.73 9.98 2.68
N GLY A 20 8.94 8.91 2.49
CA GLY A 20 8.64 7.93 3.53
C GLY A 20 7.68 8.45 4.59
N LYS A 21 6.95 9.54 4.33
CA LYS A 21 5.94 10.07 5.26
C LYS A 21 4.60 9.36 5.04
N GLU A 22 3.96 8.98 6.13
CA GLU A 22 2.61 8.40 6.07
C GLU A 22 1.59 9.36 5.44
N MET A 23 0.65 8.79 4.70
CA MET A 23 -0.44 9.50 4.02
C MET A 23 -1.80 9.10 4.62
N PRO A 24 -2.29 9.79 5.68
CA PRO A 24 -3.50 9.39 6.42
C PRO A 24 -4.75 9.19 5.54
N ARG A 25 -4.87 9.95 4.45
CA ARG A 25 -6.02 9.90 3.53
C ARG A 25 -6.22 8.57 2.79
N TYR A 26 -5.24 7.66 2.88
CA TYR A 26 -5.24 6.34 2.26
C TYR A 26 -5.00 5.21 3.28
N GLN A 27 -4.99 5.52 4.58
CA GLN A 27 -4.88 4.50 5.62
C GLN A 27 -6.26 3.98 6.00
N GLY A 28 -6.38 2.69 6.27
CA GLY A 28 -7.64 2.06 6.65
C GLY A 28 -7.71 0.60 6.23
N TYR A 29 -8.91 0.02 6.25
CA TYR A 29 -9.12 -1.33 5.73
C TYR A 29 -9.04 -1.32 4.20
N TYR A 30 -8.44 -2.37 3.64
CA TYR A 30 -8.21 -2.51 2.20
C TYR A 30 -9.48 -2.30 1.38
N SER A 31 -10.62 -2.83 1.83
CA SER A 31 -11.92 -2.65 1.17
C SER A 31 -12.38 -1.20 1.08
N GLU A 32 -11.92 -0.32 1.98
CA GLU A 32 -12.33 1.08 2.05
C GLU A 32 -11.42 1.99 1.21
N VAL A 33 -10.15 1.60 1.03
CA VAL A 33 -9.13 2.48 0.44
C VAL A 33 -8.58 1.99 -0.89
N LYS A 34 -8.79 0.71 -1.27
CA LYS A 34 -8.19 0.09 -2.46
C LYS A 34 -8.43 0.92 -3.72
N ASP A 35 -9.69 1.20 -4.05
CA ASP A 35 -10.03 1.80 -5.34
C ASP A 35 -9.43 3.20 -5.47
N LYS A 36 -9.52 3.99 -4.39
CA LYS A 36 -8.91 5.31 -4.30
C LYS A 36 -7.39 5.28 -4.46
N ILE A 37 -6.72 4.28 -3.87
CA ILE A 37 -5.27 4.12 -4.00
C ILE A 37 -4.89 3.74 -5.42
N ILE A 38 -5.60 2.79 -6.05
CA ILE A 38 -5.32 2.35 -7.42
C ILE A 38 -5.53 3.50 -8.41
N GLU A 39 -6.57 4.30 -8.23
CA GLU A 39 -6.85 5.49 -9.07
C GLU A 39 -5.76 6.57 -8.93
N ASP A 40 -5.32 6.85 -7.70
CA ASP A 40 -4.35 7.92 -7.43
C ASP A 40 -2.88 7.47 -7.56
N ALA A 41 -2.62 6.17 -7.73
CA ALA A 41 -1.27 5.63 -7.85
C ALA A 41 -0.62 6.03 -9.17
N GLN A 42 0.65 6.41 -9.10
CA GLN A 42 1.41 6.88 -10.26
C GLN A 42 2.40 5.81 -10.72
N SER A 43 2.91 5.98 -11.94
CA SER A 43 3.99 5.12 -12.43
C SER A 43 5.17 5.15 -11.47
N GLY A 44 5.53 3.98 -10.91
CA GLY A 44 6.60 3.86 -9.92
C GLY A 44 6.14 3.81 -8.46
N SER A 45 4.82 3.80 -8.19
CA SER A 45 4.27 3.34 -6.91
C SER A 45 4.53 1.83 -6.73
N ILE A 46 4.93 1.43 -5.52
CA ILE A 46 5.24 0.04 -5.18
C ILE A 46 4.16 -0.50 -4.26
N PHE A 47 3.50 -1.56 -4.69
CA PHE A 47 2.49 -2.27 -3.92
C PHE A 47 3.11 -3.49 -3.24
N ASN A 48 2.79 -3.68 -1.96
CA ASN A 48 3.37 -4.75 -1.16
C ASN A 48 2.30 -5.47 -0.34
N HIS A 49 2.55 -6.76 -0.12
CA HIS A 49 1.90 -7.54 0.92
C HIS A 49 2.89 -7.82 2.05
N TRP A 50 2.41 -7.72 3.27
CA TRP A 50 3.16 -8.07 4.47
C TRP A 50 2.29 -8.87 5.44
N PHE A 51 2.00 -10.11 5.02
CA PHE A 51 1.04 -10.99 5.70
C PHE A 51 1.68 -11.98 6.69
N GLY A 52 3.01 -12.07 6.71
CA GLY A 52 3.76 -13.03 7.53
C GLY A 52 4.78 -12.35 8.43
N TYR A 53 5.67 -13.16 9.00
CA TYR A 53 6.74 -12.71 9.90
C TYR A 53 8.04 -12.32 9.18
N SER A 54 7.99 -12.18 7.85
CA SER A 54 9.15 -11.74 7.07
C SER A 54 9.62 -10.38 7.54
N LEU A 55 10.94 -10.16 7.59
CA LEU A 55 11.51 -8.87 7.97
C LEU A 55 11.22 -7.75 6.94
N LYS A 56 10.79 -8.11 5.73
CA LYS A 56 10.51 -7.19 4.64
C LYS A 56 9.16 -7.51 3.97
N PRO A 57 8.39 -6.49 3.55
CA PRO A 57 7.25 -6.65 2.66
C PRO A 57 7.65 -7.26 1.31
N VAL A 58 6.71 -7.96 0.66
CA VAL A 58 6.89 -8.55 -0.67
C VAL A 58 6.19 -7.67 -1.69
N ALA A 59 6.93 -7.20 -2.69
CA ALA A 59 6.38 -6.41 -3.79
C ALA A 59 5.48 -7.29 -4.70
N VAL A 60 4.33 -6.75 -5.08
CA VAL A 60 3.34 -7.41 -5.94
C VAL A 60 2.88 -6.46 -7.05
N GLY A 61 2.36 -7.01 -8.14
CA GLY A 61 1.71 -6.21 -9.20
C GLY A 61 0.38 -5.61 -8.70
N PRO A 62 -0.05 -4.45 -9.21
CA PRO A 62 -1.32 -3.82 -8.82
C PRO A 62 -2.54 -4.73 -9.00
N GLU A 63 -2.51 -5.60 -10.00
CA GLU A 63 -3.57 -6.57 -10.30
C GLU A 63 -3.66 -7.72 -9.28
N ARG A 64 -2.59 -7.96 -8.53
CA ARG A 64 -2.50 -8.97 -7.47
C ARG A 64 -2.54 -8.37 -6.06
N TRP A 65 -2.63 -7.04 -5.96
CA TRP A 65 -2.58 -6.33 -4.69
C TRP A 65 -3.92 -6.32 -3.95
#